data_AF-A0A3D4Y6V3-F1
#
_entry.id   AF-A0A3D4Y6V3-F1
#
_cell.length_a   1.000
_cell.length_b   1.000
_cell.length_c   1.000
_cell.angle_alpha   90.00
_cell.angle_beta   90.00
_cell.angle_gamma   90.00
#
_symmetry.space_group_name_H-M   'P 1'
#
loop_
_entity.id
_entity.type
_entity.pdbx_description
1 polymer ?
#
loop_
_entity_poly.entity_id
_entity_poly.type
_entity_poly.pdbx_seq_one_letter_code
_entity_poly.pdbx_strand_id
1 'polypeptide(L)'
;LYLAVTNFHTQILPTTLLLSFADARSGVPFPAVIEVIIMELSFELLREAGVRLPGAMGNTIGIVGGLIIGQAAVEANLVSPIVVIVISFTALCSFAVPNEEFATAFRLLKFFFIGICAWLGFFGFLAGLLAVLIHLSHLKSFGVPYLVPFVAADLNDYEDERDFLWRQPLRLLWKRPIYAKKNNRRKLRMKQ
;
A
#
# COMPACT_ATOMS: atom_id res chain seq x y z
N LEU A 1 -8.39 -5.40 -0.63
CA LEU A 1 -8.53 -6.71 -1.32
C LEU A 1 -9.15 -7.77 -0.41
N TYR A 2 -8.56 -8.10 0.75
CA TYR A 2 -9.11 -9.10 1.69
C TYR A 2 -10.63 -8.95 1.93
N LEU A 3 -11.08 -7.77 2.39
CA LEU A 3 -12.51 -7.48 2.62
C LEU A 3 -13.39 -7.69 1.38
N ALA A 4 -12.91 -7.34 0.19
CA ALA A 4 -13.67 -7.49 -1.04
C ALA A 4 -13.85 -8.95 -1.43
N VAL A 5 -12.83 -9.79 -1.17
CA VAL A 5 -12.87 -11.23 -1.44
C VAL A 5 -13.72 -11.95 -0.40
N THR A 6 -13.51 -11.69 0.89
CA THR A 6 -14.20 -12.42 1.96
C THR A 6 -15.68 -12.05 2.10
N ASN A 7 -16.08 -10.81 1.80
CA ASN A 7 -17.49 -10.41 1.88
C ASN A 7 -18.29 -10.63 0.59
N PHE A 8 -17.67 -10.49 -0.59
CA PHE A 8 -18.42 -10.49 -1.86
C PHE A 8 -18.02 -11.59 -2.84
N HIS A 9 -16.75 -12.02 -2.86
CA HIS A 9 -16.21 -12.91 -3.89
C HIS A 9 -15.45 -14.10 -3.28
N THR A 10 -16.12 -14.85 -2.41
CA THR A 10 -15.52 -15.99 -1.70
C THR A 10 -15.14 -17.14 -2.63
N GLN A 11 -15.76 -17.21 -3.82
CA GLN A 11 -15.51 -18.22 -4.85
C GLN A 11 -14.11 -18.12 -5.46
N ILE A 12 -13.40 -17.00 -5.27
CA ILE A 12 -12.01 -16.83 -5.73
C ILE A 12 -11.07 -17.70 -4.88
N LEU A 13 -11.44 -18.01 -3.64
CA LEU A 13 -10.62 -18.79 -2.73
C LEU A 13 -10.88 -20.30 -2.90
N PRO A 14 -9.83 -21.13 -2.86
CA PRO A 14 -9.97 -22.58 -2.70
C PRO A 14 -10.87 -22.91 -1.50
N THR A 15 -11.74 -23.89 -1.67
CA THR A 15 -12.73 -24.29 -0.65
C THR A 15 -12.07 -24.66 0.69
N THR A 16 -10.91 -25.29 0.65
CA THR A 16 -10.12 -25.62 1.85
C THR A 16 -9.73 -24.39 2.66
N LEU A 17 -9.25 -23.33 1.99
CA LEU A 17 -8.88 -22.07 2.63
C LEU A 17 -10.09 -21.32 3.18
N LEU A 18 -11.21 -21.35 2.44
CA LEU A 18 -12.46 -20.74 2.88
C LEU A 18 -12.97 -21.38 4.18
N LEU A 19 -12.94 -22.71 4.26
CA LEU A 19 -13.33 -23.44 5.47
C LEU A 19 -12.42 -23.10 6.65
N SER A 20 -11.09 -23.07 6.45
CA SER A 20 -10.17 -22.61 7.48
C SER A 20 -10.43 -21.17 7.92
N PHE A 21 -10.88 -20.29 7.01
CA PHE A 21 -11.26 -18.91 7.35
C PHE A 21 -12.55 -18.85 8.15
N ALA A 22 -13.53 -19.69 7.83
CA ALA A 22 -14.77 -19.80 8.59
C ALA A 22 -14.49 -20.32 10.01
N ASP A 23 -13.68 -21.36 10.15
CA ASP A 23 -13.30 -21.95 11.44
C ASP A 23 -12.51 -20.98 12.31
N ALA A 24 -11.53 -20.28 11.74
CA ALA A 24 -10.73 -19.28 12.45
C ALA A 24 -11.53 -18.02 12.86
N ARG A 25 -12.71 -17.83 12.28
CA ARG A 25 -13.65 -16.76 12.65
C ARG A 25 -14.77 -17.25 13.58
N SER A 26 -14.81 -18.55 13.89
CA SER A 26 -15.79 -19.09 14.82
C SER A 26 -15.60 -18.44 16.20
N GLY A 27 -16.68 -17.88 16.76
CA GLY A 27 -16.63 -17.17 18.04
C GLY A 27 -16.33 -15.66 17.97
N VAL A 28 -15.96 -15.11 16.81
CA VAL A 28 -15.77 -13.66 16.65
C VAL A 28 -17.13 -12.98 16.39
N PRO A 29 -17.58 -12.05 17.24
CA PRO A 29 -18.94 -11.49 17.17
C PRO A 29 -19.08 -10.38 16.11
N PHE A 30 -17.97 -9.79 15.65
CA PHE A 30 -17.98 -8.67 14.73
C PHE A 30 -17.94 -9.13 13.26
N PRO A 31 -18.49 -8.35 12.31
CA PRO A 31 -18.25 -8.54 10.89
C PRO A 31 -16.80 -8.16 10.52
N ALA A 32 -16.27 -8.77 9.46
CA ALA A 32 -14.88 -8.61 9.03
C ALA A 32 -14.47 -7.13 8.82
N VAL A 33 -15.40 -6.27 8.41
CA VAL A 33 -15.16 -4.83 8.24
C VAL A 33 -14.82 -4.16 9.57
N ILE A 34 -15.56 -4.48 10.64
CA ILE A 34 -15.35 -3.90 11.96
C ILE A 34 -14.07 -4.45 12.57
N GLU A 35 -13.79 -5.75 12.42
CA GLU A 35 -12.51 -6.36 12.81
C GLU A 35 -11.32 -5.60 12.21
N VAL A 36 -11.37 -5.34 10.89
CA VAL A 36 -10.33 -4.62 10.17
C VAL A 36 -10.20 -3.18 10.68
N ILE A 37 -11.31 -2.46 10.88
CA ILE A 37 -11.26 -1.08 11.36
C ILE A 37 -10.65 -0.97 12.75
N ILE A 38 -11.05 -1.82 13.70
CA ILE A 38 -10.52 -1.82 15.08
C ILE A 38 -9.02 -2.07 15.05
N MET A 39 -8.59 -3.07 14.28
CA MET A 39 -7.20 -3.50 14.28
C MET A 39 -6.30 -2.55 13.47
N GLU A 40 -6.79 -1.99 12.36
CA GLU A 40 -6.09 -0.94 11.62
C GLU A 40 -5.92 0.32 12.47
N LEU A 41 -6.97 0.77 13.16
CA LEU A 41 -6.88 1.92 14.07
C LEU A 41 -5.86 1.68 15.19
N SER A 42 -5.86 0.48 15.77
CA SER A 42 -4.92 0.11 16.83
C SER A 42 -3.46 0.15 16.32
N PHE A 43 -3.18 -0.43 15.16
CA PHE A 43 -1.85 -0.36 14.54
C PHE A 43 -1.45 1.07 14.17
N GLU A 44 -2.41 1.91 13.78
CA GLU A 44 -2.17 3.30 13.47
C GLU A 44 -1.75 4.12 14.68
N LEU A 45 -2.44 3.91 15.81
CA LEU A 45 -2.11 4.53 17.08
C LEU A 45 -0.74 4.07 17.58
N LEU A 46 -0.43 2.77 17.44
CA LEU A 46 0.89 2.23 17.78
C LEU A 46 2.00 2.86 16.94
N ARG A 47 1.79 2.99 15.62
CA ARG A 47 2.74 3.60 14.69
C ARG A 47 2.99 5.06 15.05
N GLU A 48 1.93 5.82 15.29
CA GLU A 48 1.99 7.24 15.64
C GLU A 48 2.69 7.46 17.00
N ALA A 49 2.41 6.62 17.99
CA ALA A 49 3.12 6.63 19.26
C ALA A 49 4.61 6.28 19.08
N GLY A 50 4.92 5.31 18.22
CA GLY A 50 6.29 4.89 17.91
C GLY A 50 7.14 5.99 17.28
N VAL A 51 6.59 6.76 16.34
CA VAL A 51 7.29 7.88 15.67
C VAL A 51 7.50 9.07 16.62
N ARG A 52 6.61 9.27 17.60
CA ARG A 52 6.69 10.37 18.56
C ARG A 52 7.65 10.13 19.72
N LEU A 53 7.99 8.87 19.99
CA LEU A 53 8.90 8.49 21.07
C LEU A 53 10.36 8.42 20.60
N PRO A 54 11.34 8.80 21.45
CA PRO A 54 12.76 8.73 21.10
C PRO A 54 13.26 7.29 20.96
N GLY A 55 14.27 7.09 20.11
CA GLY A 55 14.60 5.84 19.40
C GLY A 55 14.58 4.50 20.16
N ALA A 56 14.93 4.45 21.44
CA ALA A 56 14.82 3.20 22.21
C ALA A 56 13.36 2.87 22.59
N MET A 57 12.58 3.89 22.97
CA MET A 57 11.18 3.72 23.38
C MET A 57 10.25 3.46 22.20
N GLY A 58 10.55 4.04 21.03
CA GLY A 58 9.79 3.82 19.78
C GLY A 58 9.85 2.36 19.30
N ASN A 59 11.03 1.73 19.38
CA ASN A 59 11.16 0.31 19.04
C ASN A 59 10.46 -0.59 20.07
N THR A 60 10.58 -0.28 21.37
CA THR A 60 9.91 -1.05 22.42
C THR A 60 8.39 -0.99 22.28
N ILE A 61 7.79 0.18 22.05
CA ILE A 61 6.33 0.29 21.89
C ILE A 61 5.83 -0.42 20.63
N GLY A 62 6.64 -0.45 19.56
CA GLY A 62 6.30 -1.19 18.34
C GLY A 62 6.25 -2.70 18.58
N ILE A 63 7.27 -3.27 19.25
CA ILE A 63 7.33 -4.72 19.55
C ILE A 63 6.26 -5.10 20.56
N VAL A 64 6.22 -4.41 21.70
CA VAL A 64 5.30 -4.71 22.81
C VAL A 64 3.86 -4.43 22.38
N GLY A 65 3.61 -3.30 21.73
CA GLY A 65 2.29 -2.94 21.23
C GLY A 65 1.78 -3.91 20.17
N GLY A 66 2.58 -4.21 19.14
CA GLY A 66 2.16 -5.11 18.06
C GLY A 66 1.85 -6.52 18.55
N LEU A 67 2.73 -7.08 19.40
CA LEU A 67 2.56 -8.43 19.95
C LEU A 67 1.38 -8.49 20.94
N ILE A 68 1.35 -7.60 21.95
CA ILE A 68 0.32 -7.64 22.99
C ILE A 68 -1.06 -7.32 22.41
N ILE A 69 -1.19 -6.30 21.57
CA ILE A 69 -2.49 -5.96 20.97
C ILE A 69 -2.95 -7.08 20.04
N GLY A 70 -2.05 -7.64 19.22
CA GLY A 70 -2.39 -8.75 18.32
C GLY A 70 -2.84 -10.00 19.07
N GLN A 71 -2.10 -10.42 20.10
CA GLN A 71 -2.44 -11.59 20.90
C GLN A 71 -3.73 -11.37 21.71
N ALA A 72 -3.82 -10.25 22.43
CA ALA A 72 -5.00 -9.95 23.24
C ALA A 72 -6.28 -9.82 22.41
N ALA A 73 -6.19 -9.26 21.19
CA ALA A 73 -7.33 -9.16 20.29
C ALA A 73 -7.85 -10.54 19.83
N VAL A 74 -6.94 -11.49 19.60
CA VAL A 74 -7.29 -12.87 19.23
C VAL A 74 -7.81 -13.65 20.43
N GLU A 75 -7.14 -13.59 21.57
CA GLU A 75 -7.55 -14.30 22.81
C GLU A 75 -8.92 -13.82 23.32
N ALA A 76 -9.20 -12.52 23.20
CA ALA A 76 -10.50 -11.95 23.53
C ALA A 76 -11.59 -12.25 22.48
N ASN A 77 -11.27 -12.97 21.41
CA ASN A 77 -12.15 -13.23 20.26
C ASN A 77 -12.76 -11.95 19.65
N LEU A 78 -12.07 -10.82 19.78
CA LEU A 78 -12.50 -9.55 19.17
C LEU A 78 -12.19 -9.51 17.67
N VAL A 79 -11.09 -10.15 17.27
CA VAL A 79 -10.57 -10.16 15.90
C VAL A 79 -10.08 -11.55 15.55
N SER A 80 -10.37 -12.02 14.33
CA SER A 80 -9.90 -13.31 13.84
C SER A 80 -8.37 -13.30 13.59
N PRO A 81 -7.67 -14.43 13.81
CA PRO A 81 -6.22 -14.53 13.56
C PRO A 81 -5.82 -14.11 12.14
N ILE A 82 -6.68 -14.38 11.15
CA ILE A 82 -6.43 -14.06 9.74
C ILE A 82 -6.39 -12.55 9.53
N VAL A 83 -7.31 -11.80 10.14
CA VAL A 83 -7.31 -10.34 10.06
C VAL A 83 -6.03 -9.76 10.67
N VAL A 84 -5.58 -10.29 11.81
CA VAL A 84 -4.31 -9.89 12.43
C VAL A 84 -3.12 -10.12 11.50
N ILE A 85 -3.05 -11.26 10.83
CA ILE A 85 -1.99 -11.57 9.87
C ILE A 85 -2.00 -10.58 8.70
N VAL A 86 -3.17 -10.34 8.09
CA VAL A 86 -3.32 -9.43 6.93
C VAL A 86 -2.91 -8.00 7.29
N ILE A 87 -3.33 -7.51 8.45
CA ILE A 87 -3.01 -6.14 8.91
C ILE A 87 -1.55 -6.03 9.30
N SER A 88 -0.99 -7.02 10.00
CA SER A 88 0.43 -7.04 10.37
C SER A 88 1.32 -7.01 9.12
N PHE A 89 0.97 -7.79 8.09
CA PHE A 89 1.69 -7.76 6.82
C PHE A 89 1.58 -6.39 6.13
N THR A 90 0.40 -5.80 6.10
CA THR A 90 0.17 -4.46 5.54
C THR A 90 0.98 -3.39 6.29
N ALA A 91 1.03 -3.46 7.63
CA ALA A 91 1.81 -2.57 8.47
C ALA A 91 3.32 -2.72 8.23
N LEU A 92 3.80 -3.96 8.04
CA LEU A 92 5.21 -4.22 7.68
C LEU A 92 5.56 -3.64 6.31
N CYS A 93 4.71 -3.84 5.30
CA CYS A 93 4.91 -3.25 3.97
C CYS A 93 4.96 -1.72 3.99
N SER A 94 4.25 -1.09 4.92
CA SER A 94 4.28 0.38 5.10
C SER A 94 5.66 0.91 5.50
N PHE A 95 6.54 0.11 6.09
CA PHE A 95 7.93 0.52 6.38
C PHE A 95 8.85 0.47 5.14
N ALA A 96 8.41 -0.12 4.03
CA ALA A 96 9.17 -0.08 2.78
C ALA A 96 9.19 1.31 2.14
N VAL A 97 8.28 2.20 2.54
CA VAL A 97 8.23 3.59 2.08
C VAL A 97 9.17 4.43 2.97
N PRO A 98 10.29 4.94 2.44
CA PRO A 98 11.30 5.64 3.25
C PRO A 98 10.89 7.05 3.67
N ASN A 99 9.82 7.61 3.09
CA ASN A 99 9.33 8.95 3.39
C ASN A 99 8.01 8.88 4.17
N GLU A 100 8.02 9.33 5.42
CA GLU A 100 6.85 9.28 6.31
C GLU A 100 5.69 10.18 5.87
N GLU A 101 5.96 11.35 5.26
CA GLU A 101 4.89 12.21 4.72
C GLU A 101 4.16 11.48 3.60
N PHE A 102 4.92 10.79 2.73
CA PHE A 102 4.34 9.99 1.65
C PHE A 102 3.61 8.75 2.19
N ALA A 103 4.15 8.09 3.21
CA ALA A 103 3.49 6.96 3.88
C ALA A 103 2.15 7.37 4.52
N THR A 104 2.07 8.59 5.05
CA THR A 104 0.84 9.15 5.64
C THR A 104 -0.27 9.33 4.59
N ALA A 105 0.06 9.68 3.34
CA ALA A 105 -0.93 9.74 2.25
C ALA A 105 -1.52 8.34 1.95
N PHE A 106 -0.70 7.30 1.87
CA PHE A 106 -1.18 5.92 1.68
C PHE A 106 -2.03 5.42 2.84
N ARG A 107 -1.70 5.85 4.05
CA ARG A 107 -2.42 5.53 5.27
C ARG A 107 -3.86 6.07 5.27
N LEU A 108 -4.04 7.33 4.87
CA LEU A 108 -5.38 7.91 4.68
C LEU A 108 -6.13 7.21 3.54
N LEU A 109 -5.43 6.94 2.44
CA LEU A 109 -6.02 6.26 1.29
C LEU A 109 -6.49 4.83 1.65
N LYS A 110 -5.78 4.12 2.53
CA LYS A 110 -6.16 2.80 3.06
C LYS A 110 -7.55 2.83 3.72
N PHE A 111 -7.85 3.82 4.56
CA PHE A 111 -9.17 3.95 5.19
C PHE A 111 -10.28 4.21 4.17
N PHE A 112 -10.00 5.02 3.15
CA PHE A 112 -10.92 5.23 2.02
C PHE A 112 -11.21 3.91 1.28
N PHE A 113 -10.18 3.11 0.98
CA PHE A 113 -10.35 1.80 0.34
C PHE A 113 -11.08 0.78 1.22
N ILE A 114 -10.86 0.78 2.53
CA ILE A 114 -11.62 -0.07 3.46
C ILE A 114 -13.12 0.24 3.35
N GLY A 115 -13.50 1.52 3.39
CA GLY A 115 -14.90 1.93 3.28
C GLY A 115 -15.54 1.53 1.93
N ILE A 116 -14.88 1.83 0.82
CA ILE A 116 -15.41 1.51 -0.51
C ILE A 116 -15.44 0.00 -0.77
N CYS A 117 -14.42 -0.76 -0.35
CA CYS A 117 -14.42 -2.22 -0.51
C CYS A 117 -15.45 -2.89 0.40
N ALA A 118 -15.72 -2.33 1.58
CA ALA A 118 -16.76 -2.84 2.47
C ALA A 118 -18.17 -2.67 1.87
N TRP A 119 -18.41 -1.58 1.13
CA TRP A 119 -19.70 -1.32 0.48
C TRP A 119 -19.83 -2.08 -0.85
N LEU A 120 -18.85 -1.92 -1.74
CA LEU A 120 -18.96 -2.30 -3.15
C LEU A 120 -18.07 -3.49 -3.55
N GLY A 121 -17.37 -4.09 -2.60
CA GLY A 121 -16.51 -5.25 -2.84
C GLY A 121 -15.41 -4.98 -3.87
N PHE A 122 -15.24 -5.91 -4.81
CA PHE A 122 -14.19 -5.83 -5.84
C PHE A 122 -14.43 -4.70 -6.85
N PHE A 123 -15.70 -4.40 -7.15
CA PHE A 123 -16.05 -3.24 -7.99
C PHE A 123 -15.60 -1.94 -7.33
N GLY A 124 -15.84 -1.80 -6.03
CA GLY A 124 -15.36 -0.65 -5.25
C GLY A 124 -13.85 -0.49 -5.29
N PHE A 125 -13.11 -1.59 -5.16
CA PHE A 125 -11.66 -1.57 -5.28
C PHE A 125 -11.19 -1.03 -6.64
N LEU A 126 -11.76 -1.52 -7.75
CA LEU A 126 -11.41 -1.05 -9.09
C LEU A 126 -11.80 0.42 -9.31
N ALA A 127 -12.99 0.82 -8.87
CA ALA A 127 -13.47 2.21 -8.98
C ALA A 127 -12.59 3.16 -8.16
N GLY A 128 -12.24 2.79 -6.93
CA GLY A 128 -11.33 3.55 -6.07
C GLY A 128 -9.94 3.66 -6.69
N LEU A 129 -9.41 2.58 -7.27
CA LEU A 129 -8.13 2.59 -7.97
C LEU A 129 -8.15 3.55 -9.16
N LEU A 130 -9.21 3.50 -9.98
CA LEU A 130 -9.39 4.41 -11.11
C LEU A 130 -9.48 5.87 -10.64
N ALA A 131 -10.23 6.16 -9.58
CA ALA A 131 -10.34 7.50 -9.02
C ALA A 131 -8.98 8.05 -8.56
N VAL A 132 -8.16 7.21 -7.92
CA VAL A 132 -6.79 7.57 -7.53
C VAL A 132 -5.93 7.85 -8.75
N LEU A 133 -5.98 7.02 -9.79
CA LEU A 133 -5.20 7.23 -11.02
C LEU A 133 -5.58 8.54 -11.71
N ILE A 134 -6.88 8.84 -11.81
CA ILE A 134 -7.38 10.11 -12.35
C ILE A 134 -6.87 11.29 -11.50
N HIS A 135 -6.88 11.18 -10.17
CA HIS A 135 -6.35 12.22 -9.31
C HIS A 135 -4.85 12.45 -9.56
N LEU A 136 -4.06 11.38 -9.60
CA LEU A 136 -2.62 11.44 -9.85
C LEU A 136 -2.28 12.00 -11.23
N SER A 137 -3.09 11.76 -12.26
CA SER A 137 -2.85 12.28 -13.60
C SER A 137 -3.01 13.80 -13.71
N HIS A 138 -3.79 14.41 -12.81
CA HIS A 138 -3.98 15.86 -12.77
C HIS A 138 -2.91 16.58 -11.93
N LEU A 139 -2.18 15.85 -11.07
CA LEU A 139 -1.12 16.43 -10.25
C LEU A 139 0.09 16.80 -11.10
N LYS A 140 0.67 17.98 -10.83
CA LYS A 140 1.92 18.45 -11.42
C LYS A 140 2.92 18.78 -10.32
N SER A 141 4.12 18.23 -10.41
CA SER A 141 5.29 18.61 -9.60
C SER A 141 6.18 19.53 -10.40
N PHE A 142 6.29 20.79 -9.98
CA PHE A 142 7.12 21.82 -10.66
C PHE A 142 6.85 21.92 -12.17
N GLY A 143 5.57 21.82 -12.57
CA GLY A 143 5.14 21.90 -13.97
C GLY A 143 5.23 20.59 -14.76
N VAL A 144 5.77 19.51 -14.17
CA VAL A 144 5.85 18.17 -14.78
C VAL A 144 4.73 17.29 -14.21
N PRO A 145 3.97 16.54 -15.03
CA PRO A 145 2.94 15.62 -14.53
C PRO A 145 3.52 14.59 -13.54
N TYR A 146 2.79 14.28 -12.48
CA TYR A 146 3.25 13.37 -11.42
C TYR A 146 3.46 11.93 -11.93
N LEU A 147 2.66 11.49 -12.91
CA LEU A 147 2.70 10.14 -13.48
C LEU A 147 3.73 9.96 -14.62
N VAL A 148 4.70 10.86 -14.79
CA VAL A 148 5.82 10.63 -15.73
C VAL A 148 6.64 9.42 -15.24
N PRO A 149 6.96 8.43 -16.10
CA PRO A 149 6.89 8.46 -17.57
C PRO A 149 5.57 8.05 -18.24
N PHE A 150 4.62 7.44 -17.54
CA PHE A 150 3.41 6.82 -18.14
C PHE A 150 2.52 7.75 -18.97
N VAL A 151 2.33 9.01 -18.53
CA VAL A 151 1.40 9.97 -19.19
C VAL A 151 2.09 10.73 -20.34
N ALA A 152 3.41 10.60 -20.48
CA ALA A 152 4.22 11.40 -21.42
C ALA A 152 5.37 10.58 -22.04
N ALA A 153 5.17 9.26 -22.19
CA ALA A 153 6.18 8.34 -22.67
C ALA A 153 6.56 8.57 -24.14
N ASP A 154 5.59 9.03 -24.93
CA ASP A 154 5.74 9.39 -26.35
C ASP A 154 6.73 10.55 -26.55
N LEU A 155 6.79 11.50 -25.62
CA LEU A 155 7.66 12.68 -25.70
C LEU A 155 9.17 12.35 -25.66
N ASN A 156 9.55 11.15 -25.20
CA ASN A 156 10.94 10.68 -25.20
C ASN A 156 11.10 9.28 -25.77
N ASP A 157 10.23 8.89 -26.72
CA ASP A 157 10.38 7.65 -27.48
C ASP A 157 10.45 6.41 -26.56
N TYR A 158 9.65 6.43 -25.49
CA TYR A 158 9.57 5.38 -24.46
C TYR A 158 10.91 5.06 -23.77
N GLU A 159 11.95 5.90 -23.90
CA GLU A 159 13.23 5.66 -23.23
C GLU A 159 13.14 5.84 -21.72
N ASP A 160 12.23 6.69 -21.24
CA ASP A 160 12.06 6.97 -19.81
C ASP A 160 11.42 5.79 -19.05
N GLU A 161 10.63 4.96 -19.72
CA GLU A 161 10.02 3.77 -19.14
C GLU A 161 11.03 2.64 -18.90
N ARG A 162 12.15 2.62 -19.65
CA ARG A 162 13.18 1.57 -19.61
C ARG A 162 14.02 1.54 -18.32
N ASP A 163 13.89 2.56 -17.47
CA ASP A 163 14.54 2.65 -16.16
C ASP A 163 13.50 2.51 -15.01
N PHE A 164 12.19 2.45 -15.32
CA PHE A 164 11.12 2.57 -14.32
C PHE A 164 10.77 1.24 -13.62
N LEU A 165 10.29 0.23 -14.35
CA LEU A 165 9.86 -1.05 -13.75
C LEU A 165 11.03 -2.05 -13.63
N TRP A 166 11.86 -2.10 -14.66
CA TRP A 166 13.06 -2.92 -14.73
C TRP A 166 14.21 -2.08 -15.25
N ARG A 167 15.22 -1.84 -14.41
CA ARG A 167 16.36 -0.99 -14.74
C ARG A 167 17.28 -1.67 -15.75
N GLN A 168 17.17 -1.26 -17.02
CA GLN A 168 18.04 -1.74 -18.09
C GLN A 168 19.52 -1.34 -17.86
N PRO A 169 20.49 -2.11 -18.41
CA PRO A 169 21.91 -1.79 -18.25
C PRO A 169 22.22 -0.38 -18.78
N LEU A 170 23.07 0.35 -18.07
CA LEU A 170 23.38 1.76 -18.33
C LEU A 170 23.85 2.04 -19.78
N ARG A 171 24.40 1.03 -20.46
CA ARG A 171 24.84 1.12 -21.85
C ARG A 171 23.68 1.27 -22.85
N LEU A 172 22.47 0.82 -22.51
CA LEU A 172 21.26 0.93 -23.35
C LEU A 172 20.44 2.18 -23.05
N LEU A 173 20.75 2.89 -21.96
CA LEU A 173 20.06 4.12 -21.54
C LEU A 173 20.82 5.34 -22.08
N TRP A 174 20.57 5.69 -23.34
CA TRP A 174 21.29 6.75 -24.04
C TRP A 174 20.70 8.14 -23.80
N LYS A 175 19.36 8.28 -23.74
CA LYS A 175 18.72 9.57 -23.44
C LYS A 175 18.52 9.77 -21.93
N ARG A 176 18.47 11.04 -21.55
CA ARG A 176 18.06 11.52 -20.22
C ARG A 176 16.54 11.72 -20.20
N PRO A 177 15.93 11.64 -19.02
CA PRO A 177 14.50 11.87 -18.88
C PRO A 177 14.05 13.26 -19.27
N ILE A 178 12.78 13.39 -19.64
CA ILE A 178 12.18 14.62 -20.22
C ILE A 178 12.37 15.85 -19.32
N TYR A 179 12.36 15.66 -18.00
CA TYR A 179 12.55 16.72 -17.01
C TYR A 179 14.01 17.20 -16.87
N ALA A 180 14.98 16.51 -17.49
CA ALA A 180 16.36 16.97 -17.55
C ALA A 180 16.55 18.10 -18.58
N LYS A 181 17.66 18.86 -18.49
CA LYS A 181 17.97 19.98 -19.41
C LYS A 181 17.76 19.59 -20.89
N LYS A 182 16.84 20.29 -21.56
CA LYS A 182 16.46 20.06 -22.98
C LYS A 182 17.65 20.04 -23.94
N ASN A 183 18.68 20.83 -23.67
CA ASN A 183 19.86 20.97 -24.53
C ASN A 183 20.95 19.91 -24.27
N ASN A 184 20.80 19.05 -23.25
CA ASN A 184 21.78 18.02 -22.92
C ASN A 184 21.06 16.70 -22.59
N ARG A 185 20.52 16.06 -23.63
CA ARG A 185 19.74 14.81 -23.50
C ARG A 185 20.59 13.55 -23.49
N ARG A 186 21.91 13.59 -23.67
CA ARG A 186 22.76 12.39 -23.68
C ARG A 186 23.19 12.01 -22.26
N LYS A 187 22.87 10.80 -21.81
CA LYS A 187 23.19 10.30 -20.44
C LYS A 187 24.68 9.95 -20.34
N LEU A 188 25.20 9.16 -21.29
CA LEU A 188 26.61 8.74 -21.35
C LEU A 188 27.27 9.19 -22.66
N ARG A 189 28.41 9.88 -22.54
CA ARG A 189 29.37 10.06 -23.66
C ARG A 189 30.43 8.98 -23.51
N MET A 190 30.48 8.05 -24.46
CA MET A 190 31.65 7.17 -24.57
C MET A 190 32.85 8.06 -24.91
N LYS A 191 33.95 7.88 -24.19
CA LYS A 191 35.25 8.46 -24.58
C LYS A 191 35.63 7.80 -25.91
N GLN A 192 35.88 8.63 -26.93
CA GLN A 192 36.54 8.19 -28.17
C GLN A 192 37.99 7.85 -27.86
#